data_AF-A0AA44IGP9-F1
#
_entry.id   AF-A0AA44IGP9-F1
#
_cell.length_a   1.000
_cell.length_b   1.000
_cell.length_c   1.000
_cell.angle_alpha   90.00
_cell.angle_beta   90.00
_cell.angle_gamma   90.00
#
_symmetry.space_group_name_H-M   'P 1'
#
loop_
_entity.id
_entity.type
_entity.pdbx_description
1 polymer ?
#
loop_
_entity_poly.entity_id
_entity_poly.type
_entity_poly.pdbx_seq_one_letter_code
_entity_poly.pdbx_strand_id
1 'polypeptide(L)'
;MRKIIKIFALAITIVYLFTGSAKALNYYDLYFQKTDDKIIKGSYEELNTNLNYETIYNVNLNKDEQDAINYEIKTNIFKGININNKDIENKYNEGYVKVRPVYREIKGDIIKDYKTWNDKKEIIIKMPIDIEFIK
;
A
#
# COMPACT_ATOMS: atom_id res chain seq x y z
N MET A 1 9.41 22.00 -59.40
CA MET A 1 9.42 20.74 -58.61
C MET A 1 10.52 20.62 -57.54
N ARG A 2 11.59 21.43 -57.51
CA ARG A 2 12.66 21.32 -56.48
C ARG A 2 12.39 21.96 -55.11
N LYS A 3 11.42 22.87 -54.99
CA LYS A 3 11.13 23.58 -53.72
C LYS A 3 10.22 22.79 -52.75
N ILE A 4 9.34 21.92 -53.27
CA ILE A 4 8.39 21.13 -52.47
C ILE A 4 9.09 19.98 -51.73
N ILE A 5 10.11 19.38 -52.34
CA ILE A 5 10.85 18.24 -51.77
C ILE A 5 11.58 18.60 -50.47
N LYS A 6 12.07 19.85 -50.34
CA LYS A 6 12.77 20.30 -49.11
C LYS A 6 11.84 20.42 -47.90
N ILE A 7 10.59 20.82 -48.13
CA ILE A 7 9.59 20.96 -47.05
C ILE A 7 9.21 19.58 -46.50
N PHE A 8 9.06 18.59 -47.37
CA PHE A 8 8.78 17.21 -46.96
C PHE A 8 9.95 16.58 -46.18
N ALA A 9 11.20 16.81 -46.58
CA ALA A 9 12.36 16.30 -45.86
C ALA A 9 12.51 16.91 -44.45
N LEU A 10 12.14 18.19 -44.29
CA LEU A 10 12.15 18.88 -43.00
C LEU A 10 11.02 18.39 -42.08
N ALA A 11 9.83 18.14 -42.64
CA ALA A 11 8.70 17.61 -41.88
C ALA A 11 8.98 16.19 -41.36
N ILE A 12 9.62 15.33 -42.16
CA ILE A 12 9.96 13.95 -41.77
C ILE A 12 11.00 13.94 -40.64
N THR A 13 11.99 14.83 -40.67
CA THR A 13 13.00 14.94 -39.60
C THR A 13 12.42 15.49 -38.29
N ILE A 14 11.46 16.43 -38.36
CA ILE A 14 10.74 16.92 -37.17
C ILE A 14 9.89 15.80 -36.56
N VAL A 15 9.17 15.02 -37.37
CA VAL A 15 8.41 13.86 -36.86
C VAL A 15 9.33 12.84 -36.19
N TYR A 16 10.49 12.53 -36.78
CA TYR A 16 11.46 11.62 -36.16
C TYR A 16 12.05 12.14 -34.84
N LEU A 17 12.29 13.44 -34.72
CA LEU A 17 12.74 14.09 -33.48
C LEU A 17 11.66 14.06 -32.39
N PHE A 18 10.38 14.15 -32.76
CA PHE A 18 9.26 14.03 -31.81
C PHE A 18 8.86 12.58 -31.48
N THR A 19 9.14 11.61 -32.34
CA THR A 19 8.93 10.17 -32.03
C THR A 19 10.08 9.55 -31.24
N GLY A 20 11.27 10.16 -31.26
CA GLY A 20 12.47 9.65 -30.58
C GLY A 20 12.50 9.78 -29.05
N SER A 21 11.43 10.28 -28.43
CA SER A 21 11.33 10.40 -26.97
C SER A 21 9.95 10.11 -26.41
N ALA A 22 9.13 9.35 -27.14
CA ALA A 22 8.19 8.46 -26.46
C ALA A 22 9.05 7.37 -25.81
N LYS A 23 9.67 7.69 -24.67
CA LYS A 23 10.01 6.68 -23.68
C LYS A 23 8.69 5.97 -23.45
N ALA A 24 8.48 4.83 -24.10
CA ALA A 24 7.47 3.89 -23.68
C ALA A 24 7.74 3.75 -22.18
N LEU A 25 6.85 4.29 -21.36
CA LEU A 25 6.86 3.95 -19.94
C LEU A 25 6.89 2.43 -19.97
N ASN A 26 7.99 1.85 -19.46
CA ASN A 26 7.98 0.44 -19.14
C ASN A 26 6.75 0.28 -18.26
N TYR A 27 5.66 -0.26 -18.83
CA TYR A 27 4.54 -0.74 -18.06
C TYR A 27 5.14 -1.90 -17.27
N TYR A 28 5.63 -1.57 -16.07
CA TYR A 28 5.98 -2.55 -15.07
C TYR A 28 4.63 -3.12 -14.64
N ASP A 29 4.39 -4.40 -14.92
CA ASP A 29 3.23 -5.10 -14.36
C ASP A 29 3.57 -5.39 -12.89
N LEU A 30 3.45 -4.34 -12.07
CA LEU A 30 3.51 -4.42 -10.62
C LEU A 30 2.11 -4.70 -10.12
N TYR A 31 1.92 -5.88 -9.53
CA TYR A 31 0.64 -6.23 -8.91
C TYR A 31 0.86 -6.96 -7.60
N PHE A 32 -0.17 -6.90 -6.76
CA PHE A 32 -0.21 -7.62 -5.51
C PHE A 32 -1.09 -8.86 -5.67
N GLN A 33 -0.55 -10.04 -5.39
CA GLN A 33 -1.30 -11.28 -5.37
C GLN A 33 -1.59 -11.67 -3.92
N LYS A 34 -2.84 -11.47 -3.47
CA LYS A 34 -3.27 -11.87 -2.13
C LYS A 34 -3.35 -13.40 -2.02
N THR A 35 -2.74 -13.95 -0.97
CA THR A 35 -2.70 -15.39 -0.68
C THR A 35 -3.48 -15.78 0.56
N ASP A 36 -3.52 -14.93 1.58
CA ASP A 36 -4.25 -15.15 2.83
C ASP A 36 -4.87 -13.84 3.35
N ASP A 37 -5.98 -13.95 4.07
CA ASP A 37 -6.74 -12.82 4.62
C ASP A 37 -7.54 -13.28 5.83
N LYS A 38 -7.14 -12.84 7.02
CA LYS A 38 -7.75 -13.31 8.28
C LYS A 38 -7.73 -12.24 9.36
N ILE A 39 -8.55 -12.45 10.38
CA ILE A 39 -8.58 -11.60 11.57
C ILE A 39 -7.70 -12.22 12.65
N ILE A 40 -6.79 -11.44 13.21
CA ILE A 40 -5.93 -11.82 14.33
C ILE A 40 -6.07 -10.82 15.47
N LYS A 41 -5.79 -11.29 16.68
CA LYS A 41 -5.81 -10.48 17.89
C LYS A 41 -4.38 -10.13 18.29
N GLY A 42 -4.14 -8.86 18.58
CA GLY A 42 -2.87 -8.40 19.12
C GLY A 42 -2.65 -8.84 20.56
N SER A 43 -1.50 -8.44 21.09
CA SER A 43 -1.14 -8.64 22.49
C SER A 43 -2.02 -7.79 23.40
N TYR A 44 -2.19 -8.25 24.64
CA TYR A 44 -2.80 -7.43 25.68
C TYR A 44 -1.85 -6.34 26.13
N GLU A 45 -2.38 -5.14 26.27
CA GLU A 45 -1.72 -3.96 26.78
C GLU A 45 -2.54 -3.39 27.95
N GLU A 46 -1.88 -2.69 28.86
CA GLU A 46 -2.60 -1.94 29.90
C GLU A 46 -3.36 -0.78 29.26
N LEU A 47 -4.57 -0.51 29.77
CA LEU A 47 -5.33 0.66 29.34
C LEU A 47 -4.64 1.92 29.87
N ASN A 48 -3.81 2.54 29.02
CA ASN A 48 -3.06 3.76 29.33
C ASN A 48 -3.41 4.88 28.35
N THR A 49 -2.83 6.07 28.56
CA THR A 49 -3.07 7.25 27.71
C THR A 49 -2.35 7.14 26.36
N ASN A 50 -2.97 7.67 25.30
CA ASN A 50 -2.44 7.76 23.93
C ASN A 50 -2.18 6.41 23.23
N LEU A 51 -3.18 5.52 23.22
CA LEU A 51 -3.12 4.29 22.43
C LEU A 51 -3.26 4.60 20.93
N ASN A 52 -2.20 4.33 20.18
CA ASN A 52 -2.16 4.49 18.72
C ASN A 52 -1.70 3.18 18.07
N TYR A 53 -2.58 2.57 17.29
CA TYR A 53 -2.30 1.36 16.54
C TYR A 53 -2.15 1.70 15.07
N GLU A 54 -0.97 1.44 14.52
CA GLU A 54 -0.67 1.65 13.10
C GLU A 54 -0.63 0.32 12.36
N THR A 55 -0.69 0.40 11.03
CA THR A 55 -0.50 -0.79 10.20
C THR A 55 0.96 -1.23 10.25
N ILE A 56 1.14 -2.53 10.43
CA ILE A 56 2.46 -3.16 10.49
C ILE A 56 2.69 -3.95 9.21
N TYR A 57 3.85 -3.78 8.59
CA TYR A 57 4.30 -4.57 7.43
C TYR A 57 5.67 -5.16 7.74
N ASN A 58 5.94 -6.38 7.27
CA ASN A 58 7.22 -7.07 7.47
C ASN A 58 8.35 -6.54 6.57
N VAL A 59 8.04 -5.71 5.57
CA VAL A 59 8.98 -5.20 4.58
C VAL A 59 8.75 -3.72 4.28
N ASN A 60 9.81 -3.00 3.94
CA ASN A 60 9.70 -1.61 3.48
C ASN A 60 9.02 -1.57 2.11
N LEU A 61 7.98 -0.75 1.99
CA LEU A 61 7.21 -0.56 0.75
C LEU A 61 7.49 0.80 0.12
N ASN A 62 7.72 0.83 -1.19
CA ASN A 62 7.70 2.08 -1.94
C ASN A 62 6.26 2.49 -2.30
N LYS A 63 6.08 3.69 -2.86
CA LYS A 63 4.74 4.21 -3.19
C LYS A 63 3.99 3.33 -4.19
N ASP A 64 4.64 2.88 -5.26
CA ASP A 64 4.00 2.05 -6.29
C ASP A 64 3.54 0.70 -5.73
N GLU A 65 4.36 0.09 -4.85
CA GLU A 65 4.01 -1.14 -4.14
C GLU A 65 2.81 -0.95 -3.22
N GLN A 66 2.73 0.18 -2.51
CA GLN A 66 1.58 0.53 -1.67
C GLN A 66 0.32 0.73 -2.51
N ASP A 67 0.43 1.43 -3.65
CA ASP A 67 -0.69 1.68 -4.56
C ASP A 67 -1.20 0.37 -5.16
N ALA A 68 -0.31 -0.55 -5.56
CA ALA A 68 -0.68 -1.88 -6.05
C ALA A 68 -1.41 -2.71 -4.99
N ILE A 69 -0.94 -2.69 -3.74
CA ILE A 69 -1.63 -3.34 -2.62
C ILE A 69 -2.99 -2.71 -2.41
N ASN A 70 -3.06 -1.38 -2.23
CA ASN A 70 -4.29 -0.63 -1.95
C ASN A 70 -5.36 -0.86 -3.03
N TYR A 71 -4.93 -0.92 -4.29
CA TYR A 71 -5.79 -1.24 -5.43
C TYR A 71 -6.42 -2.63 -5.28
N GLU A 72 -5.60 -3.65 -5.02
CA GLU A 72 -6.06 -5.04 -4.88
C GLU A 72 -6.96 -5.24 -3.65
N ILE A 73 -6.55 -4.73 -2.49
CA ILE A 73 -7.29 -4.91 -1.23
C ILE A 73 -8.46 -3.93 -1.07
N LYS A 74 -8.60 -2.97 -2.00
CA LYS A 74 -9.63 -1.91 -2.03
C LYS A 74 -9.72 -1.10 -0.74
N THR A 75 -8.61 -0.91 -0.05
CA THR A 75 -8.54 -0.13 1.18
C THR A 75 -7.17 0.49 1.35
N ASN A 76 -7.08 1.55 2.13
CA ASN A 76 -5.83 2.24 2.40
C ASN A 76 -5.10 1.54 3.57
N ILE A 77 -3.96 0.91 3.28
CA ILE A 77 -3.13 0.27 4.30
C ILE A 77 -2.56 1.25 5.33
N PHE A 78 -2.59 2.55 5.11
CA PHE A 78 -2.14 3.55 6.11
C PHE A 78 -3.17 3.89 7.18
N LYS A 79 -4.29 3.16 7.23
CA LYS A 79 -5.32 3.40 8.23
C LYS A 79 -4.84 2.91 9.60
N GLY A 80 -4.51 3.84 10.48
CA GLY A 80 -4.32 3.60 11.92
C GLY A 80 -5.61 3.78 12.71
N ILE A 81 -5.61 3.32 13.96
CA ILE A 81 -6.64 3.58 14.95
C ILE A 81 -6.00 4.31 16.14
N ASN A 82 -6.48 5.51 16.41
CA ASN A 82 -6.08 6.32 17.55
C ASN A 82 -7.24 6.39 18.55
N ILE A 83 -6.97 6.08 19.81
CA ILE A 83 -7.92 6.27 20.90
C ILE A 83 -7.50 7.52 21.69
N ASN A 84 -8.38 8.50 21.75
CA ASN A 84 -8.12 9.70 22.53
C ASN A 84 -8.20 9.40 24.04
N ASN A 85 -7.57 10.28 24.84
CA ASN A 85 -7.50 10.09 26.29
C ASN A 85 -8.87 10.13 26.99
N LYS A 86 -9.85 10.84 26.44
CA LYS A 86 -11.20 10.93 27.01
C LYS A 86 -11.93 9.59 26.88
N ASP A 87 -11.80 8.92 25.74
CA ASP A 87 -12.39 7.60 25.51
C ASP A 87 -11.71 6.53 26.38
N ILE A 88 -10.39 6.63 26.56
CA ILE A 88 -9.63 5.80 27.50
C ILE A 88 -10.14 6.00 28.94
N GLU A 89 -10.28 7.24 29.38
CA GLU A 89 -10.77 7.57 30.73
C GLU A 89 -12.20 7.04 30.95
N ASN A 90 -13.08 7.21 29.97
CA ASN A 90 -14.44 6.67 30.03
C ASN A 90 -14.42 5.13 30.17
N LYS A 91 -13.59 4.44 29.38
CA LYS A 91 -13.46 2.98 29.46
C LYS A 91 -12.85 2.53 30.79
N TYR A 92 -11.88 3.25 31.31
CA TYR A 92 -11.33 2.98 32.63
C TYR A 92 -12.41 3.09 33.73
N ASN A 93 -13.25 4.13 33.66
CA ASN A 93 -14.38 4.32 34.59
C ASN A 93 -15.48 3.25 34.45
N GLU A 94 -15.64 2.64 33.28
CA GLU A 94 -16.52 1.49 33.04
C GLU A 94 -15.95 0.16 33.59
N GLY A 95 -14.74 0.18 34.15
CA GLY A 95 -14.06 -0.95 34.77
C GLY A 95 -13.16 -1.76 33.84
N TYR A 96 -12.78 -1.22 32.67
CA TYR A 96 -11.80 -1.86 31.79
C TYR A 96 -10.37 -1.54 32.23
N VAL A 97 -9.50 -2.56 32.24
CA VAL A 97 -8.11 -2.44 32.70
C VAL A 97 -7.09 -2.78 31.61
N LYS A 98 -7.52 -3.53 30.60
CA LYS A 98 -6.68 -3.99 29.50
C LYS A 98 -7.33 -3.70 28.16
N VAL A 99 -6.49 -3.64 27.14
CA VAL A 99 -6.88 -3.39 25.76
C VAL A 99 -6.07 -4.31 24.86
N ARG A 100 -6.61 -4.64 23.69
CA ARG A 100 -5.81 -5.19 22.60
C ARG A 100 -6.33 -4.73 21.23
N PRO A 101 -5.47 -4.48 20.26
CA PRO A 101 -5.89 -4.24 18.88
C PRO A 101 -6.36 -5.54 18.22
N VAL A 102 -7.33 -5.41 17.32
CA VAL A 102 -7.74 -6.46 16.38
C VAL A 102 -7.24 -6.06 15.00
N TYR A 103 -6.47 -6.94 14.38
CA TYR A 103 -5.87 -6.70 13.07
C TYR A 103 -6.53 -7.58 12.01
N ARG A 104 -6.68 -7.03 10.80
CA ARG A 104 -6.78 -7.81 9.58
C ARG A 104 -5.38 -8.10 9.08
N GLU A 105 -4.96 -9.36 9.16
CA GLU A 105 -3.70 -9.86 8.59
C GLU A 105 -3.94 -10.28 7.14
N ILE A 106 -3.24 -9.62 6.22
CA ILE A 106 -3.26 -9.92 4.79
C ILE A 106 -1.87 -10.40 4.41
N LYS A 107 -1.79 -11.57 3.77
CA LYS A 107 -0.55 -12.07 3.18
C LYS A 107 -0.67 -12.11 1.67
N GLY A 108 0.46 -11.90 1.00
CA GLY A 108 0.52 -12.01 -0.43
C GLY A 108 1.92 -11.74 -0.96
N ASP A 109 2.02 -11.75 -2.27
CA ASP A 109 3.26 -11.48 -2.98
C ASP A 109 3.11 -10.22 -3.82
N ILE A 110 4.09 -9.33 -3.72
CA ILE A 110 4.28 -8.28 -4.73
C ILE A 110 5.07 -8.91 -5.87
N ILE A 111 4.48 -8.89 -7.06
CA ILE A 111 5.10 -9.45 -8.27
C ILE A 111 5.50 -8.28 -9.16
N LYS A 112 6.77 -8.27 -9.55
CA LYS A 112 7.30 -7.36 -10.56
C LYS A 112 7.65 -8.18 -11.79
N ASP A 113 6.77 -8.14 -12.79
CA ASP A 113 7.06 -8.75 -14.08
C ASP A 113 7.91 -7.79 -14.92
N TYR A 114 9.23 -7.95 -14.78
CA TYR A 114 10.13 -7.54 -15.84
C TYR A 114 10.17 -8.73 -16.79
N LYS A 115 9.82 -8.58 -18.07
CA LYS A 115 9.71 -9.63 -19.11
C LYS A 115 10.74 -10.78 -19.10
N THR A 116 11.87 -10.63 -18.41
CA THR A 116 12.94 -11.62 -18.26
C THR A 116 13.21 -12.06 -16.81
N TRP A 117 12.76 -11.33 -15.78
CA TRP A 117 13.07 -11.52 -14.36
C TRP A 117 11.79 -11.38 -13.53
N ASN A 118 11.28 -12.50 -13.01
CA ASN A 118 10.15 -12.52 -12.08
C ASN A 118 10.67 -12.38 -10.65
N ASP A 119 10.65 -11.15 -10.13
CA ASP A 119 10.93 -10.91 -8.72
C ASP A 119 9.64 -10.98 -7.92
N LYS A 120 9.67 -11.81 -6.86
CA LYS A 120 8.59 -11.96 -5.89
C LYS A 120 9.05 -11.48 -4.53
N LYS A 121 8.20 -10.70 -3.88
CA LYS A 121 8.42 -10.18 -2.53
C LYS A 121 7.23 -10.52 -1.66
N GLU A 122 7.40 -11.52 -0.78
CA GLU A 122 6.38 -11.90 0.19
C GLU A 122 6.18 -10.78 1.20
N ILE A 123 4.92 -10.40 1.41
CA ILE A 123 4.52 -9.38 2.36
C ILE A 123 3.39 -9.87 3.26
N ILE A 124 3.51 -9.50 4.54
CA ILE A 124 2.49 -9.67 5.57
C ILE A 124 2.13 -8.27 6.08
N ILE A 125 0.85 -7.92 5.97
CA ILE A 125 0.28 -6.64 6.38
C ILE A 125 -0.68 -6.90 7.54
N LYS A 126 -0.53 -6.20 8.66
CA LYS A 126 -1.45 -6.23 9.79
C LYS A 126 -2.07 -4.86 9.95
N MET A 127 -3.27 -4.68 9.41
CA MET A 127 -4.01 -3.41 9.48
C MET A 127 -4.95 -3.42 10.68
N PRO A 128 -4.87 -2.44 11.60
CA PRO A 128 -5.78 -2.37 12.74
C PRO A 128 -7.19 -2.06 12.23
N ILE A 129 -8.17 -2.86 12.65
CA ILE A 129 -9.57 -2.71 12.24
C ILE A 129 -10.51 -2.45 13.40
N ASP A 130 -10.13 -2.85 14.61
CA ASP A 130 -10.93 -2.67 15.83
C ASP A 130 -10.04 -2.76 17.08
N ILE A 131 -10.63 -2.49 18.24
CA ILE A 131 -10.00 -2.58 19.55
C ILE A 131 -10.93 -3.31 20.52
N GLU A 132 -10.40 -4.33 21.19
CA GLU A 132 -11.11 -5.01 22.27
C GLU A 132 -10.66 -4.46 23.62
N PHE A 133 -11.63 -4.06 24.45
CA PHE A 133 -11.42 -3.68 25.85
C PHE A 133 -11.75 -4.85 26.77
N ILE A 134 -10.95 -5.04 27.82
CA ILE A 134 -11.03 -6.17 28.74
C ILE A 134 -11.06 -5.67 30.19
N LYS A 135 -12.00 -6.21 30.96
CA LYS A 135 -12.17 -5.97 32.39
C LYS A 135 -11.27 -6.87 33.23
#